data_AF-A0A969S2Z3-F1
#
_entry.id   AF-A0A969S2Z3-F1
#
_cell.length_a   1.000
_cell.length_b   1.000
_cell.length_c   1.000
_cell.angle_alpha   90.00
_cell.angle_beta   90.00
_cell.angle_gamma   90.00
#
_symmetry.space_group_name_H-M   'P 1'
#
loop_
_entity.id
_entity.type
_entity.pdbx_description
1 polymer ?
#
loop_
_entity_poly.entity_id
_entity_poly.type
_entity_poly.pdbx_seq_one_letter_code
_entity_poly.pdbx_strand_id
1 'polypeptide(L)'
;MDFYLGIDFGTSGARTVVIDEQACIQAEARFLFERSEISDLASDWKRALFTLLERIPQELRQQMRAIAINGTSSTVLMCDAAGKPVDAPLLYNDARGAVVMEELRSIAPSNHTVLSATSSLAKLLWMSQLPSFAQAIYFLHQADWLAFLLHGQLGISDYHNALKLGYDVEELKYPEWLENLKIKIHLPLVVTPGTPIAELRSEIADQFGFRRDCIVCAGTTDSIAAFLASGAKSPGEAVTSLGSTLVLKLLSRTRVEDARYGIYSHRLG
;
A
#
# COMPACT_ATOMS: atom_id res chain seq x y z
N MET A 1 -1.65 16.44 24.17
CA MET A 1 -1.14 15.07 24.03
C MET A 1 -1.16 14.78 22.54
N ASP A 2 -0.09 14.23 21.98
CA ASP A 2 -0.01 13.98 20.55
C ASP A 2 -0.59 12.60 20.22
N PHE A 3 -1.38 12.50 19.14
CA PHE A 3 -1.99 11.26 18.70
C PHE A 3 -1.57 10.88 17.28
N TYR A 4 -1.59 9.58 17.01
CA TYR A 4 -1.22 8.99 15.72
C TYR A 4 -2.31 8.04 15.25
N LEU A 5 -2.67 8.12 13.97
CA LEU A 5 -3.71 7.30 13.35
C LEU A 5 -3.11 6.28 12.40
N GLY A 6 -3.33 5.00 12.68
CA GLY A 6 -3.16 3.92 11.72
C GLY A 6 -4.48 3.58 11.05
N ILE A 7 -4.47 3.45 9.71
CA ILE A 7 -5.63 2.99 8.94
C ILE A 7 -5.23 1.73 8.17
N ASP A 8 -5.94 0.62 8.37
CA ASP A 8 -5.70 -0.65 7.69
C ASP A 8 -6.84 -0.96 6.73
N PHE A 9 -6.51 -1.05 5.45
CA PHE A 9 -7.42 -1.44 4.38
C PHE A 9 -7.18 -2.90 3.98
N GLY A 10 -7.95 -3.79 4.58
CA GLY A 10 -7.96 -5.22 4.30
C GLY A 10 -8.91 -5.61 3.17
N THR A 11 -9.20 -6.90 3.09
CA THR A 11 -10.04 -7.49 2.02
C THR A 11 -11.54 -7.42 2.34
N SER A 12 -11.92 -7.60 3.60
CA SER A 12 -13.31 -7.64 4.06
C SER A 12 -13.78 -6.33 4.70
N GLY A 13 -12.89 -5.36 4.83
CA GLY A 13 -13.19 -4.09 5.48
C GLY A 13 -11.93 -3.29 5.76
N ALA A 14 -12.14 -2.12 6.37
CA ALA A 14 -11.10 -1.23 6.83
C ALA A 14 -11.27 -0.92 8.32
N ARG A 15 -10.17 -0.59 9.00
CA ARG A 15 -10.19 -0.22 10.42
C ARG A 15 -9.23 0.91 10.72
N THR A 16 -9.54 1.68 11.75
CA THR A 16 -8.68 2.72 12.31
C THR A 16 -8.31 2.39 13.73
N VAL A 17 -7.08 2.76 14.12
CA VAL A 17 -6.62 2.77 15.51
C VAL A 17 -5.92 4.09 15.75
N VAL A 18 -6.36 4.82 16.78
CA VAL A 18 -5.68 6.01 17.29
C VAL A 18 -4.88 5.61 18.51
N ILE A 19 -3.59 5.97 18.52
CA ILE A 19 -2.70 5.76 19.65
C ILE A 19 -2.11 7.08 20.15
N ASP A 20 -1.72 7.12 21.43
CA ASP A 20 -0.88 8.19 21.97
C ASP A 20 0.63 7.89 21.81
N GLU A 21 1.47 8.80 22.31
CA GLU A 21 2.93 8.69 22.33
C GLU A 21 3.45 7.48 23.13
N GLN A 22 2.63 6.91 24.03
CA GLN A 22 2.94 5.72 24.79
C GLN A 22 2.42 4.44 24.10
N ALA A 23 1.92 4.56 22.87
CA ALA A 23 1.29 3.50 22.09
C ALA A 23 0.01 2.91 22.73
N CYS A 24 -0.64 3.64 23.64
CA CYS A 24 -1.93 3.21 24.19
C CYS A 24 -3.03 3.53 23.19
N ILE A 25 -3.95 2.57 22.99
CA ILE A 25 -5.11 2.75 22.11
C ILE A 25 -6.10 3.71 22.76
N GLN A 26 -6.44 4.77 22.04
CA GLN A 26 -7.36 5.82 22.46
C GLN A 26 -8.73 5.72 21.76
N ALA A 27 -8.74 5.22 20.53
CA ALA A 27 -9.97 4.97 19.78
C ALA A 27 -9.77 3.92 18.70
N GLU A 28 -10.83 3.20 18.37
CA GLU A 28 -10.89 2.27 17.24
C GLU A 28 -12.20 2.46 16.48
N ALA A 29 -12.16 2.30 15.16
CA ALA A 29 -13.36 2.17 14.35
C ALA A 29 -13.16 1.13 13.25
N ARG A 30 -14.27 0.56 12.75
CA ARG A 30 -14.27 -0.45 11.69
C ARG A 30 -15.35 -0.16 10.67
N PHE A 31 -15.06 -0.40 9.41
CA PHE A 31 -15.99 -0.34 8.29
C PHE A 31 -15.94 -1.68 7.57
N LEU A 32 -17.07 -2.36 7.46
CA LEU A 32 -17.16 -3.63 6.73
C LEU A 32 -17.51 -3.34 5.28
N PHE A 33 -16.83 -4.00 4.35
CA PHE A 33 -17.20 -3.92 2.95
C PHE A 33 -18.41 -4.81 2.69
N GLU A 34 -19.43 -4.23 2.07
CA GLU A 34 -20.53 -4.99 1.49
C GLU A 34 -20.04 -5.72 0.23
N ARG A 35 -20.81 -6.69 -0.26
CA ARG A 35 -20.51 -7.28 -1.57
C ARG A 35 -20.75 -6.23 -2.64
N SER A 36 -19.65 -5.67 -3.14
CA SER A 36 -19.66 -4.71 -4.23
C SER A 36 -19.19 -5.34 -5.53
N GLU A 37 -19.69 -4.80 -6.64
CA GLU A 37 -19.11 -5.06 -7.95
C GLU A 37 -17.68 -4.51 -8.01
N ILE A 38 -16.81 -5.18 -8.76
CA ILE A 38 -15.39 -4.81 -8.84
C ILE A 38 -15.20 -3.37 -9.36
N SER A 39 -16.11 -2.88 -10.21
CA SER A 39 -16.12 -1.51 -10.72
C SER A 39 -16.26 -0.44 -9.63
N ASP A 40 -16.85 -0.79 -8.49
CA ASP A 40 -17.24 0.17 -7.46
C ASP A 40 -16.22 0.23 -6.30
N LEU A 41 -15.22 -0.66 -6.31
CA LEU A 41 -14.25 -0.83 -5.22
C LEU A 41 -13.54 0.47 -4.82
N ALA A 42 -13.08 1.28 -5.79
CA ALA A 42 -12.40 2.54 -5.47
C ALA A 42 -13.35 3.54 -4.78
N SER A 43 -14.60 3.62 -5.24
CA SER A 43 -15.64 4.43 -4.60
C SER A 43 -15.89 3.96 -3.17
N ASP A 44 -15.97 2.65 -2.96
CA ASP A 44 -16.19 2.07 -1.64
C ASP A 44 -15.03 2.31 -0.69
N TRP A 45 -13.79 2.18 -1.15
CA TRP A 45 -12.62 2.49 -0.34
C TRP A 45 -12.58 3.95 0.07
N LYS A 46 -12.90 4.87 -0.86
CA LYS A 46 -13.02 6.31 -0.56
C LYS A 46 -14.12 6.59 0.47
N ARG A 47 -15.29 5.97 0.30
CA ARG A 47 -16.41 6.06 1.26
C ARG A 47 -15.98 5.56 2.64
N ALA A 48 -15.37 4.38 2.70
CA ALA A 48 -14.89 3.78 3.94
C ALA A 48 -13.84 4.66 4.63
N LEU A 49 -12.89 5.21 3.88
CA LEU A 49 -11.87 6.14 4.40
C LEU A 49 -12.52 7.31 5.13
N PHE A 50 -13.41 8.03 4.46
CA PHE A 50 -14.03 9.22 5.03
C PHE A 50 -15.00 8.91 6.18
N THR A 51 -15.77 7.82 6.09
CA THR A 51 -16.59 7.36 7.21
C THR A 51 -15.74 6.98 8.42
N LEU A 52 -14.58 6.37 8.22
CA LEU A 52 -13.66 6.03 9.31
C LEU A 52 -13.05 7.27 9.96
N LEU A 53 -12.66 8.29 9.18
CA LEU A 53 -12.18 9.56 9.73
C LEU A 53 -13.25 10.26 10.56
N GLU A 54 -14.50 10.28 10.10
CA GLU A 54 -15.63 10.89 10.81
C GLU A 54 -15.92 10.21 12.16
N ARG A 55 -15.71 8.90 12.26
CA ARG A 55 -15.92 8.12 13.48
C ARG A 55 -14.89 8.36 14.58
N ILE A 56 -13.79 9.06 14.29
CA ILE A 56 -12.78 9.40 15.30
C ILE A 56 -13.32 10.56 16.15
N PRO A 57 -13.25 10.49 17.50
CA PRO A 57 -13.63 11.61 18.37
C PRO A 57 -12.92 12.91 17.97
N GLN A 58 -13.65 14.02 17.95
CA GLN A 58 -13.15 15.29 17.44
C GLN A 58 -11.93 15.79 18.25
N GLU A 59 -11.93 15.56 19.56
CA GLU A 59 -10.86 15.95 20.48
C GLU A 59 -9.53 15.26 20.15
N LEU A 60 -9.60 14.04 19.60
CA LEU A 60 -8.43 13.31 19.11
C LEU A 60 -7.98 13.83 17.74
N ARG A 61 -8.92 14.13 16.82
CA ARG A 61 -8.62 14.69 15.49
C ARG A 61 -7.90 16.04 15.59
N GLN A 62 -8.31 16.90 16.52
CA GLN A 62 -7.68 18.20 16.78
C GLN A 62 -6.25 18.10 17.34
N GLN A 63 -5.83 16.92 17.80
CA GLN A 63 -4.49 16.64 18.34
C GLN A 63 -3.71 15.63 17.48
N MET A 64 -4.26 15.22 16.33
CA MET A 64 -3.69 14.19 15.45
C MET A 64 -2.44 14.68 14.72
N ARG A 65 -1.26 14.15 15.07
CA ARG A 65 0.02 14.54 14.46
C ARG A 65 0.28 13.88 13.14
N ALA A 66 0.00 12.59 13.04
CA ALA A 66 0.27 11.86 11.82
C ALA A 66 -0.74 10.77 11.51
N ILE A 67 -0.89 10.49 10.22
CA ILE A 67 -1.71 9.42 9.68
C ILE A 67 -0.81 8.53 8.82
N ALA A 68 -0.89 7.22 9.01
CA ALA A 68 -0.30 6.24 8.11
C ALA A 68 -1.35 5.21 7.68
N ILE A 69 -1.32 4.85 6.40
CA ILE A 69 -2.26 3.89 5.82
C ILE A 69 -1.49 2.65 5.40
N ASN A 70 -1.97 1.48 5.78
CA ASN A 70 -1.53 0.23 5.19
C ASN A 70 -2.66 -0.41 4.37
N GLY A 71 -2.29 -1.32 3.49
CA GLY A 71 -3.25 -2.11 2.73
C GLY A 71 -2.65 -3.40 2.23
N THR A 72 -3.48 -4.19 1.57
CA THR A 72 -3.06 -5.46 0.99
C THR A 72 -1.97 -5.28 -0.08
N SER A 73 -0.93 -6.11 -0.02
CA SER A 73 0.18 -6.08 -0.98
C SER A 73 -0.30 -6.32 -2.42
N SER A 74 0.21 -5.56 -3.39
CA SER A 74 -0.13 -5.70 -4.81
C SER A 74 -1.63 -5.52 -5.16
N THR A 75 -2.43 -4.89 -4.29
CA THR A 75 -3.70 -4.30 -4.75
C THR A 75 -3.39 -2.97 -5.42
N VAL A 76 -3.76 -2.84 -6.70
CA VAL A 76 -3.28 -1.76 -7.58
C VAL A 76 -4.41 -1.13 -8.38
N LEU A 77 -4.19 0.11 -8.80
CA LEU A 77 -5.08 0.86 -9.68
C LEU A 77 -4.29 1.78 -10.60
N MET A 78 -4.86 2.05 -11.78
CA MET A 78 -4.37 3.06 -12.71
C MET A 78 -5.22 4.32 -12.59
N CYS A 79 -4.57 5.48 -12.55
CA CYS A 79 -5.24 6.76 -12.40
C CYS A 79 -4.83 7.76 -13.49
N ASP A 80 -5.74 8.67 -13.82
CA ASP A 80 -5.46 9.81 -14.67
C ASP A 80 -4.61 10.88 -13.94
N ALA A 81 -4.36 12.01 -14.61
CA ALA A 81 -3.58 13.12 -14.05
C ALA A 81 -4.20 13.74 -12.77
N ALA A 82 -5.50 13.55 -12.53
CA ALA A 82 -6.22 14.06 -11.38
C ALA A 82 -6.35 13.02 -10.25
N GLY A 83 -5.78 11.81 -10.42
CA GLY A 83 -5.88 10.74 -9.43
C GLY A 83 -7.22 10.00 -9.45
N LYS A 84 -8.01 10.16 -10.53
CA LYS A 84 -9.24 9.40 -10.72
C LYS A 84 -8.90 8.05 -11.35
N PRO A 85 -9.40 6.93 -10.79
CA PRO A 85 -9.24 5.62 -11.42
C PRO A 85 -9.80 5.60 -12.85
N VAL A 86 -9.02 5.08 -13.80
CA VAL A 86 -9.41 4.98 -15.22
C VAL A 86 -10.00 3.61 -15.59
N ASP A 87 -9.87 2.63 -14.70
CA ASP A 87 -10.43 1.29 -14.81
C ASP A 87 -10.63 0.71 -13.39
N ALA A 88 -11.23 -0.48 -13.32
CA ALA A 88 -11.45 -1.17 -12.06
C ALA A 88 -10.13 -1.58 -11.39
N PRO A 89 -10.01 -1.47 -10.06
CA PRO A 89 -8.81 -1.90 -9.34
C PRO A 89 -8.60 -3.42 -9.43
N LEU A 90 -7.35 -3.85 -9.33
CA LEU A 90 -7.01 -5.27 -9.24
C LEU A 90 -6.56 -5.61 -7.82
N LEU A 91 -7.31 -6.50 -7.15
CA LEU A 91 -7.02 -6.97 -5.79
C LEU A 91 -5.74 -7.81 -5.72
N TYR A 92 -5.13 -7.92 -4.54
CA TYR A 92 -3.90 -8.66 -4.29
C TYR A 92 -3.89 -10.09 -4.89
N ASN A 93 -5.02 -10.78 -4.83
CA ASN A 93 -5.20 -12.16 -5.30
C ASN A 93 -5.67 -12.29 -6.76
N ASP A 94 -5.90 -11.17 -7.47
CA ASP A 94 -6.28 -11.21 -8.88
C ASP A 94 -5.13 -11.78 -9.71
N ALA A 95 -5.41 -12.89 -10.40
CA ALA A 95 -4.45 -13.70 -11.14
C ALA A 95 -4.49 -13.44 -12.66
N ARG A 96 -5.15 -12.38 -13.13
CA ARG A 96 -5.20 -12.05 -14.57
C ARG A 96 -3.81 -11.82 -15.18
N GLY A 97 -2.82 -11.44 -14.37
CA GLY A 97 -1.42 -11.38 -14.78
C GLY A 97 -0.83 -12.73 -15.23
N ALA A 98 -1.54 -13.85 -15.07
CA ALA A 98 -1.12 -15.16 -15.57
C ALA A 98 -0.83 -15.16 -17.09
N VAL A 99 -1.58 -14.37 -17.86
CA VAL A 99 -1.44 -14.33 -19.33
C VAL A 99 -0.17 -13.63 -19.79
N VAL A 100 0.45 -12.80 -18.94
CA VAL A 100 1.71 -12.08 -19.24
C VAL A 100 2.94 -12.74 -18.61
N MET A 101 2.79 -13.94 -18.02
CA MET A 101 3.89 -14.57 -17.28
C MET A 101 5.10 -14.93 -18.16
N GLU A 102 4.88 -15.24 -19.44
CA GLU A 102 5.99 -15.53 -20.35
C GLU A 102 6.77 -14.27 -20.71
N GLU A 103 6.07 -13.17 -20.98
CA GLU A 103 6.67 -11.84 -21.14
C GLU A 103 7.41 -11.43 -19.87
N LEU A 104 6.81 -11.62 -18.69
CA LEU A 104 7.43 -11.27 -17.43
C LEU A 104 8.73 -12.06 -17.15
N ARG A 105 8.80 -13.33 -17.59
CA ARG A 105 10.01 -14.16 -17.52
C ARG A 105 11.12 -13.72 -18.46
N SER A 106 10.80 -13.08 -19.59
CA SER A 106 11.82 -12.53 -20.49
C SER A 106 12.34 -11.16 -20.05
N ILE A 107 11.62 -10.49 -19.15
CA ILE A 107 11.93 -9.17 -18.61
C ILE A 107 12.75 -9.24 -17.32
N ALA A 108 12.25 -9.98 -16.32
CA ALA A 108 12.80 -9.95 -14.98
C ALA A 108 13.87 -11.06 -14.77
N PRO A 109 14.85 -10.86 -13.87
CA PRO A 109 15.81 -11.90 -13.53
C PRO A 109 15.14 -13.19 -13.07
N SER A 110 15.78 -14.33 -13.33
CA SER A 110 15.30 -15.63 -12.86
C SER A 110 15.09 -15.62 -11.33
N ASN A 111 14.01 -16.23 -10.85
CA ASN A 111 13.62 -16.29 -9.44
C ASN A 111 13.30 -14.94 -8.78
N HIS A 112 13.20 -13.84 -9.53
CA HIS A 112 12.84 -12.54 -8.97
C HIS A 112 11.41 -12.53 -8.41
N THR A 113 11.17 -11.78 -7.33
CA THR A 113 9.87 -11.79 -6.61
C THR A 113 8.68 -11.30 -7.45
N VAL A 114 8.93 -10.62 -8.56
CA VAL A 114 7.91 -10.16 -9.51
C VAL A 114 7.35 -11.28 -10.37
N LEU A 115 8.04 -12.42 -10.49
CA LEU A 115 7.64 -13.59 -11.29
C LEU A 115 6.47 -14.35 -10.65
N SER A 116 5.34 -13.67 -10.50
CA SER A 116 4.06 -14.19 -10.00
C SER A 116 2.92 -13.52 -10.75
N ALA A 117 1.86 -14.28 -11.08
CA ALA A 117 0.66 -13.76 -11.75
C ALA A 117 -0.05 -12.65 -10.95
N THR A 118 0.20 -12.59 -9.64
CA THR A 118 -0.40 -11.63 -8.71
C THR A 118 0.52 -10.45 -8.36
N SER A 119 1.73 -10.38 -8.92
CA SER A 119 2.65 -9.26 -8.66
C SER A 119 2.10 -7.95 -9.26
N SER A 120 2.49 -6.81 -8.66
CA SER A 120 2.11 -5.49 -9.16
C SER A 120 2.62 -5.28 -10.59
N LEU A 121 3.82 -5.79 -10.93
CA LEU A 121 4.36 -5.71 -12.29
C LEU A 121 3.56 -6.55 -13.30
N ALA A 122 3.16 -7.78 -12.95
CA ALA A 122 2.32 -8.60 -13.83
C ALA A 122 0.96 -7.91 -14.10
N LYS A 123 0.38 -7.30 -13.06
CA LYS A 123 -0.86 -6.53 -13.17
C LYS A 123 -0.68 -5.29 -14.04
N LEU A 124 0.42 -4.56 -13.89
CA LEU A 124 0.73 -3.41 -14.74
C LEU A 124 0.85 -3.81 -16.22
N LEU A 125 1.61 -4.87 -16.53
CA LEU A 125 1.75 -5.36 -17.90
C LEU A 125 0.40 -5.79 -18.49
N TRP A 126 -0.41 -6.53 -17.73
CA TRP A 126 -1.76 -6.90 -18.17
C TRP A 126 -2.66 -5.66 -18.39
N MET A 127 -2.68 -4.71 -17.45
CA MET A 127 -3.47 -3.48 -17.56
C MET A 127 -3.00 -2.61 -18.72
N SER A 128 -1.72 -2.69 -19.12
CA SER A 128 -1.18 -1.95 -20.27
C SER A 128 -1.77 -2.37 -21.62
N GLN A 129 -2.40 -3.54 -21.67
CA GLN A 129 -3.08 -4.07 -22.86
C GLN A 129 -4.54 -3.60 -22.96
N LEU A 130 -5.08 -2.95 -21.92
CA LEU A 130 -6.45 -2.45 -21.88
C LEU A 130 -6.59 -1.13 -22.64
N PRO A 131 -7.73 -0.86 -23.29
CA PRO A 131 -7.99 0.43 -23.93
C PRO A 131 -7.90 1.63 -22.97
N SER A 132 -8.21 1.43 -21.69
CA SER A 132 -8.14 2.45 -20.63
C SER A 132 -6.71 2.91 -20.33
N PHE A 133 -5.69 2.12 -20.68
CA PHE A 133 -4.29 2.45 -20.44
C PHE A 133 -3.87 3.78 -21.07
N ALA A 134 -4.46 4.15 -22.21
CA ALA A 134 -4.17 5.41 -22.88
C ALA A 134 -4.55 6.66 -22.04
N GLN A 135 -5.40 6.50 -21.03
CA GLN A 135 -5.80 7.57 -20.09
C GLN A 135 -5.00 7.51 -18.77
N ALA A 136 -4.26 6.42 -18.53
CA ALA A 136 -3.52 6.22 -17.30
C ALA A 136 -2.23 7.04 -17.30
N ILE A 137 -2.04 7.83 -16.23
CA ILE A 137 -0.82 8.60 -15.97
C ILE A 137 -0.05 8.00 -14.80
N TYR A 138 -0.74 7.49 -13.77
CA TYR A 138 -0.12 6.94 -12.57
C TYR A 138 -0.52 5.49 -12.34
N PHE A 139 0.45 4.68 -11.90
CA PHE A 139 0.22 3.36 -11.34
C PHE A 139 0.43 3.41 -9.82
N LEU A 140 -0.61 3.09 -9.05
CA LEU A 140 -0.63 3.27 -7.59
C LEU A 140 -1.00 1.96 -6.89
N HIS A 141 -0.47 1.76 -5.69
CA HIS A 141 -1.04 0.77 -4.78
C HIS A 141 -2.23 1.37 -4.02
N GLN A 142 -3.09 0.51 -3.49
CA GLN A 142 -4.29 0.92 -2.75
C GLN A 142 -3.99 1.92 -1.63
N ALA A 143 -2.98 1.63 -0.79
CA ALA A 143 -2.58 2.50 0.31
C ALA A 143 -2.10 3.87 -0.18
N ASP A 144 -1.35 3.90 -1.27
CA ASP A 144 -0.84 5.14 -1.90
C ASP A 144 -1.98 6.01 -2.41
N TRP A 145 -2.95 5.42 -3.11
CA TRP A 145 -4.12 6.14 -3.61
C TRP A 145 -4.99 6.68 -2.48
N LEU A 146 -5.20 5.91 -1.42
CA LEU A 146 -5.93 6.36 -0.23
C LEU A 146 -5.20 7.49 0.50
N ALA A 147 -3.87 7.43 0.60
CA ALA A 147 -3.07 8.50 1.17
C ALA A 147 -3.17 9.77 0.30
N PHE A 148 -3.08 9.63 -1.02
CA PHE A 148 -3.28 10.73 -1.96
C PHE A 148 -4.64 11.43 -1.76
N LEU A 149 -5.71 10.68 -1.47
CA LEU A 149 -7.02 11.27 -1.15
C LEU A 149 -6.99 12.15 0.11
N LEU A 150 -5.98 12.04 0.97
CA LEU A 150 -5.80 12.85 2.18
C LEU A 150 -4.81 14.01 1.98
N HIS A 151 -3.68 13.79 1.30
CA HIS A 151 -2.58 14.78 1.19
C HIS A 151 -2.42 15.40 -0.21
N GLY A 152 -3.05 14.84 -1.25
CA GLY A 152 -3.12 15.43 -2.58
C GLY A 152 -1.90 15.28 -3.49
N GLN A 153 -0.89 14.50 -3.10
CA GLN A 153 0.30 14.25 -3.94
C GLN A 153 0.22 12.86 -4.60
N LEU A 154 0.27 12.80 -5.93
CA LEU A 154 0.23 11.56 -6.70
C LEU A 154 1.63 10.99 -6.94
N GLY A 155 1.68 9.68 -7.22
CA GLY A 155 2.90 9.02 -7.66
C GLY A 155 3.97 8.90 -6.58
N ILE A 156 3.56 8.70 -5.33
CA ILE A 156 4.47 8.42 -4.21
C ILE A 156 4.06 7.07 -3.61
N SER A 157 5.03 6.22 -3.33
CA SER A 157 4.83 4.91 -2.71
C SER A 157 5.96 4.60 -1.74
N ASP A 158 5.78 3.58 -0.91
CA ASP A 158 6.83 3.04 -0.06
C ASP A 158 7.48 1.78 -0.66
N TYR A 159 8.70 1.48 -0.25
CA TYR A 159 9.42 0.33 -0.81
C TYR A 159 8.78 -1.04 -0.48
N HIS A 160 7.92 -1.17 0.54
CA HIS A 160 7.21 -2.43 0.80
C HIS A 160 6.12 -2.68 -0.23
N ASN A 161 5.38 -1.63 -0.61
CA ASN A 161 4.38 -1.70 -1.68
C ASN A 161 5.07 -1.85 -3.05
N ALA A 162 6.14 -1.10 -3.31
CA ALA A 162 6.86 -1.14 -4.58
C ALA A 162 7.70 -2.42 -4.83
N LEU A 163 7.93 -3.25 -3.80
CA LEU A 163 8.74 -4.48 -3.92
C LEU A 163 8.25 -5.40 -5.05
N LYS A 164 6.94 -5.67 -5.10
CA LYS A 164 6.33 -6.53 -6.13
C LYS A 164 6.02 -5.81 -7.45
N LEU A 165 6.33 -4.51 -7.53
CA LEU A 165 6.43 -3.76 -8.78
C LEU A 165 7.82 -3.92 -9.42
N GLY A 166 8.81 -4.35 -8.64
CA GLY A 166 10.17 -4.58 -9.10
C GLY A 166 11.19 -3.56 -8.61
N TYR A 167 10.82 -2.70 -7.65
CA TYR A 167 11.77 -1.78 -7.03
C TYR A 167 12.84 -2.56 -6.25
N ASP A 168 14.11 -2.21 -6.46
CA ASP A 168 15.23 -2.80 -5.76
C ASP A 168 15.39 -2.14 -4.39
N VAL A 169 15.10 -2.89 -3.33
CA VAL A 169 15.14 -2.40 -1.96
C VAL A 169 16.55 -2.37 -1.36
N GLU A 170 17.54 -3.03 -1.98
CA GLU A 170 18.94 -2.92 -1.56
C GLU A 170 19.55 -1.63 -2.11
N GLU A 171 19.38 -1.42 -3.42
CA GLU A 171 19.94 -0.28 -4.14
C GLU A 171 19.06 0.98 -4.05
N LEU A 172 17.84 0.85 -3.53
CA LEU A 172 16.84 1.92 -3.42
C LEU A 172 16.61 2.65 -4.76
N LYS A 173 16.43 1.87 -5.84
CA LYS A 173 16.14 2.39 -7.18
C LYS A 173 15.33 1.39 -8.01
N TYR A 174 14.74 1.86 -9.11
CA TYR A 174 14.23 0.95 -10.12
C TYR A 174 15.42 0.31 -10.86
N PRO A 175 15.42 -1.02 -11.04
CA PRO A 175 16.50 -1.70 -11.75
C PRO A 175 16.41 -1.45 -13.26
N GLU A 176 17.55 -1.52 -13.94
CA GLU A 176 17.67 -1.19 -15.37
C GLU A 176 16.72 -2.02 -16.26
N TRP A 177 16.51 -3.30 -15.93
CA TRP A 177 15.60 -4.17 -16.67
C TRP A 177 14.14 -3.67 -16.64
N LEU A 178 13.73 -2.99 -15.56
CA LEU A 178 12.39 -2.40 -15.44
C LEU A 178 12.32 -1.05 -16.15
N GLU A 179 13.35 -0.21 -16.00
CA GLU A 179 13.44 1.09 -16.70
C GLU A 179 13.44 0.93 -18.23
N ASN A 180 14.10 -0.13 -18.73
CA ASN A 180 14.17 -0.44 -20.15
C ASN A 180 12.82 -0.82 -20.79
N LEU A 181 11.80 -1.16 -19.99
CA LEU A 181 10.45 -1.43 -20.51
C LEU A 181 9.78 -0.19 -21.09
N LYS A 182 10.20 1.02 -20.68
CA LYS A 182 9.64 2.30 -21.15
C LYS A 182 8.11 2.32 -21.13
N ILE A 183 7.52 1.75 -20.08
CA ILE A 183 6.06 1.72 -19.89
C ILE A 183 5.60 3.18 -19.82
N LYS A 184 4.60 3.55 -20.64
CA LYS A 184 4.08 4.92 -20.74
C LYS A 184 3.17 5.28 -19.56
N ILE A 185 3.63 5.01 -18.35
CA ILE A 185 2.96 5.35 -17.10
C ILE A 185 4.02 5.79 -16.08
N HIS A 186 3.69 6.72 -15.20
CA HIS A 186 4.59 7.11 -14.12
C HIS A 186 4.58 6.03 -13.03
N LEU A 187 5.72 5.36 -12.89
CA LEU A 187 6.00 4.56 -11.69
C LEU A 187 6.18 5.52 -10.50
N PRO A 188 5.75 5.12 -9.29
CA PRO A 188 5.82 6.02 -8.14
C PRO A 188 7.27 6.36 -7.77
N LEU A 189 7.49 7.57 -7.27
CA LEU A 189 8.65 7.90 -6.45
C LEU A 189 8.58 7.06 -5.18
N VAL A 190 9.60 6.24 -4.94
CA VAL A 190 9.63 5.33 -3.80
C VAL A 190 10.40 5.94 -2.65
N VAL A 191 9.79 5.94 -1.47
CA VAL A 191 10.38 6.43 -0.22
C VAL A 191 10.39 5.35 0.86
N THR A 192 11.05 5.64 1.99
CA THR A 192 11.00 4.77 3.17
C THR A 192 9.60 4.81 3.81
N PRO A 193 9.00 3.68 4.19
CA PRO A 193 7.81 3.61 5.03
C PRO A 193 7.90 4.56 6.23
N GLY A 194 6.84 5.31 6.52
CA GLY A 194 6.82 6.31 7.59
C GLY A 194 7.43 7.67 7.24
N THR A 195 8.00 7.86 6.04
CA THR A 195 8.46 9.18 5.56
C THR A 195 7.31 10.18 5.53
N PRO A 196 7.43 11.38 6.13
CA PRO A 196 6.46 12.47 5.95
C PRO A 196 6.28 12.83 4.47
N ILE A 197 5.05 12.78 3.96
CA ILE A 197 4.76 13.14 2.56
C ILE A 197 4.27 14.58 2.47
N ALA A 198 3.14 14.87 3.11
CA ALA A 198 2.55 16.20 3.15
C ALA A 198 1.52 16.30 4.27
N GLU A 199 1.17 17.54 4.62
CA GLU A 199 0.03 17.82 5.47
C GLU A 199 -1.28 17.36 4.81
N LEU A 200 -2.30 17.10 5.63
CA LEU A 200 -3.67 16.95 5.15
C LEU A 200 -4.06 18.13 4.26
N ARG A 201 -4.75 17.85 3.15
CA ARG A 201 -5.36 18.92 2.36
C ARG A 201 -6.29 19.74 3.25
N SER A 202 -6.26 21.06 3.10
CA SER A 202 -7.00 22.00 3.95
C SER A 202 -8.49 21.66 4.06
N GLU A 203 -9.12 21.25 2.95
CA GLU A 203 -10.53 20.89 2.90
C GLU A 203 -10.84 19.60 3.66
N ILE A 204 -9.89 18.65 3.74
CA ILE A 204 -10.04 17.44 4.56
C ILE A 204 -9.88 17.80 6.03
N ALA A 205 -8.86 18.61 6.36
CA ALA A 205 -8.65 19.05 7.73
C ALA A 205 -9.86 19.82 8.28
N ASP A 206 -10.40 20.76 7.50
CA ASP A 206 -11.55 21.57 7.88
C ASP A 206 -12.85 20.74 7.92
N GLN A 207 -13.11 19.87 6.92
CA GLN A 207 -14.31 19.02 6.87
C GLN A 207 -14.40 18.07 8.06
N PHE A 208 -13.27 17.45 8.43
CA PHE A 208 -13.21 16.47 9.50
C PHE A 208 -12.56 17.05 10.77
N GLY A 209 -12.46 18.36 10.96
CA GLY A 209 -11.94 18.94 12.21
C GLY A 209 -10.58 18.41 12.69
N PHE A 210 -9.68 18.05 11.77
CA PHE A 210 -8.30 17.73 12.11
C PHE A 210 -7.49 19.01 12.32
N ARG A 211 -6.42 18.91 13.09
CA ARG A 211 -5.39 19.95 13.07
C ARG A 211 -4.78 20.07 11.68
N ARG A 212 -4.49 21.31 11.26
CA ARG A 212 -4.03 21.62 9.89
C ARG A 212 -2.61 21.12 9.59
N ASP A 213 -1.77 21.04 10.60
CA ASP A 213 -0.40 20.50 10.54
C ASP A 213 -0.35 18.97 10.74
N CYS A 214 -1.48 18.26 10.60
CA CYS A 214 -1.50 16.80 10.61
C CYS A 214 -0.82 16.26 9.34
N ILE A 215 0.25 15.48 9.51
CA ILE A 215 1.05 14.94 8.42
C ILE A 215 0.54 13.56 7.98
N VAL A 216 0.42 13.33 6.68
CA VAL A 216 0.26 11.98 6.14
C VAL A 216 1.63 11.44 5.78
N CYS A 217 1.96 10.27 6.34
CA CYS A 217 3.22 9.59 6.10
C CYS A 217 3.06 8.47 5.08
N ALA A 218 4.17 8.11 4.43
CA ALA A 218 4.25 6.94 3.57
C ALA A 218 3.80 5.69 4.33
N GLY A 219 2.95 4.90 3.68
CA GLY A 219 2.33 3.73 4.24
C GLY A 219 3.25 2.51 4.33
N THR A 220 2.61 1.34 4.31
CA THR A 220 3.26 0.04 4.18
C THR A 220 2.23 -1.00 3.72
N THR A 221 2.65 -2.25 3.53
CA THR A 221 1.72 -3.38 3.42
C THR A 221 1.21 -3.82 4.80
N ASP A 222 -0.04 -4.32 4.84
CA ASP A 222 -0.72 -4.90 6.00
C ASP A 222 0.14 -5.92 6.76
N SER A 223 0.79 -6.81 6.01
CA SER A 223 1.61 -7.90 6.50
C SER A 223 2.87 -7.39 7.20
N ILE A 224 3.45 -6.28 6.75
CA ILE A 224 4.61 -5.65 7.40
C ILE A 224 4.17 -4.77 8.57
N ALA A 225 3.02 -4.09 8.47
CA ALA A 225 2.45 -3.38 9.61
C ALA A 225 2.17 -4.34 10.78
N ALA A 226 1.59 -5.51 10.50
CA ALA A 226 1.34 -6.54 11.51
C ALA A 226 2.64 -7.07 12.14
N PHE A 227 3.70 -7.21 11.35
CA PHE A 227 5.02 -7.59 11.86
C PHE A 227 5.62 -6.54 12.78
N LEU A 228 5.58 -5.26 12.39
CA LEU A 228 6.02 -4.15 13.23
C LEU A 228 5.22 -4.07 14.54
N ALA A 229 3.90 -4.27 14.46
CA ALA A 229 3.01 -4.24 15.61
C ALA A 229 3.19 -5.43 16.57
N SER A 230 3.83 -6.52 16.15
CA SER A 230 4.05 -7.70 17.01
C SER A 230 5.08 -7.45 18.11
N GLY A 231 5.86 -6.37 18.02
CA GLY A 231 6.97 -6.09 18.92
C GLY A 231 8.26 -6.85 18.61
N ALA A 232 8.36 -7.53 17.46
CA ALA A 232 9.62 -8.13 17.01
C ALA A 232 10.64 -7.03 16.70
N LYS A 233 11.78 -7.06 17.38
CA LYS A 233 12.83 -6.02 17.37
C LYS A 233 14.22 -6.59 17.10
N SER A 234 14.44 -7.88 17.33
CA SER A 234 15.77 -8.49 17.24
C SER A 234 15.86 -9.51 16.11
N PRO A 235 16.95 -9.54 15.31
CA PRO A 235 17.17 -10.62 14.36
C PRO A 235 17.08 -11.99 15.03
N GLY A 236 16.37 -12.93 14.40
CA GLY A 236 16.03 -14.23 14.98
C GLY A 236 14.62 -14.31 15.57
N GLU A 237 13.99 -13.17 15.88
CA GLU A 237 12.58 -13.13 16.29
C GLU A 237 11.68 -13.35 15.08
N ALA A 238 10.69 -14.22 15.24
CA ALA A 238 9.75 -14.57 14.20
C ALA A 238 8.31 -14.39 14.68
N VAL A 239 7.44 -14.02 13.74
CA VAL A 239 6.01 -13.88 13.94
C VAL A 239 5.33 -14.82 12.97
N THR A 240 4.40 -15.62 13.49
CA THR A 240 3.55 -16.46 12.66
C THR A 240 2.11 -15.98 12.75
N SER A 241 1.43 -15.93 11.61
CA SER A 241 -0.02 -15.82 11.56
C SER A 241 -0.59 -17.19 11.21
N LEU A 242 -1.45 -17.71 12.09
CA LEU A 242 -2.11 -19.00 11.95
C LEU A 242 -3.57 -18.76 11.58
N GLY A 243 -3.85 -18.73 10.27
CA GLY A 243 -5.20 -18.69 9.72
C GLY A 243 -5.47 -19.92 8.84
N SER A 244 -6.30 -19.76 7.81
CA SER A 244 -6.44 -20.77 6.74
C SER A 244 -5.14 -21.02 5.98
N THR A 245 -4.20 -20.07 6.06
CA THR A 245 -2.83 -20.16 5.57
C THR A 245 -1.86 -19.89 6.71
N LEU A 246 -0.67 -20.50 6.64
CA LEU A 246 0.46 -20.23 7.53
C LEU A 246 1.36 -19.20 6.85
N VAL A 247 1.66 -18.10 7.55
CA VAL A 247 2.68 -17.14 7.13
C VAL A 247 3.68 -16.95 8.26
N LEU A 248 4.95 -17.21 7.99
CA LEU A 248 6.07 -16.95 8.89
C LEU A 248 6.83 -15.72 8.41
N LYS A 249 7.12 -14.79 9.33
CA LYS A 249 8.05 -13.68 9.10
C LYS A 249 9.15 -13.74 10.13
N LEU A 250 10.39 -13.60 9.68
CA LEU A 250 11.58 -13.63 10.50
C LEU A 250 12.34 -12.31 10.30
N LEU A 251 12.71 -11.64 11.39
CA LEU A 251 13.66 -10.54 11.30
C LEU A 251 15.05 -11.14 11.08
N SER A 252 15.73 -10.71 10.01
CA SER A 252 17.05 -11.24 9.64
C SER A 252 17.95 -10.11 9.15
N ARG A 253 19.25 -10.23 9.41
CA ARG A 253 20.29 -9.39 8.78
C ARG A 253 20.69 -9.90 7.40
N THR A 254 20.34 -11.14 7.08
CA THR A 254 20.64 -11.80 5.81
C THR A 254 19.36 -11.87 4.99
N ARG A 255 19.41 -11.29 3.79
CA ARG A 255 18.34 -11.44 2.80
C ARG A 255 18.25 -12.90 2.36
N VAL A 256 17.04 -13.43 2.33
CA VAL A 256 16.75 -14.79 1.85
C VAL A 256 15.62 -14.71 0.84
N GLU A 257 15.82 -15.34 -0.31
CA GLU A 257 14.84 -15.42 -1.38
C GLU A 257 14.85 -16.82 -1.98
N ASP A 258 13.67 -17.42 -2.08
CA ASP A 258 13.45 -18.66 -2.81
C ASP A 258 12.01 -18.71 -3.31
N ALA A 259 11.84 -18.34 -4.58
CA ALA A 259 10.53 -18.29 -5.22
C ALA A 259 9.82 -19.65 -5.23
N ARG A 260 10.56 -20.77 -5.19
CA ARG A 260 9.98 -22.14 -5.17
C ARG A 260 9.19 -22.41 -3.90
N TYR A 261 9.56 -21.76 -2.80
CA TYR A 261 8.93 -21.88 -1.49
C TYR A 261 8.14 -20.63 -1.11
N GLY A 262 8.00 -19.65 -2.01
CA GLY A 262 7.36 -18.37 -1.72
C GLY A 262 8.10 -17.53 -0.69
N ILE A 263 9.41 -17.73 -0.54
CA ILE A 263 10.26 -16.99 0.40
C ILE A 263 10.81 -15.75 -0.30
N TYR A 264 10.61 -14.60 0.29
CA TYR A 264 11.18 -13.34 -0.16
C TYR A 264 11.34 -12.38 1.02
N SER A 265 12.21 -11.40 0.89
CA SER A 265 12.56 -10.48 1.97
C SER A 265 12.00 -9.08 1.71
N HIS A 266 11.46 -8.47 2.77
CA HIS A 266 11.21 -7.03 2.80
C HIS A 266 12.35 -6.34 3.55
N ARG A 267 12.73 -5.14 3.11
CA ARG A 267 13.62 -4.26 3.88
C ARG A 267 12.89 -3.73 5.12
N LEU A 268 13.59 -3.56 6.23
CA LEU A 268 13.04 -2.96 7.46
C LEU A 268 14.07 -1.97 8.04
N GLY A 269 13.98 -0.69 7.67
CA GLY A 269 15.00 0.33 7.97
C GLY A 269 16.19 0.28 7.02
#